data_AF-A0A7J9PZY6-F1
#
_entry.id   AF-A0A7J9PZY6-F1
#
_cell.length_a   1.000
_cell.length_b   1.000
_cell.length_c   1.000
_cell.angle_alpha   90.00
_cell.angle_beta   90.00
_cell.angle_gamma   90.00
#
_symmetry.space_group_name_H-M   'P 1'
#
loop_
_entity.id
_entity.type
_entity.pdbx_description
1 polymer ?
#
loop_
_entity_poly.entity_id
_entity_poly.type
_entity_poly.pdbx_seq_one_letter_code
_entity_poly.pdbx_strand_id
1 'polypeptide(L)' 'MEIKILGVGCAKCMALEKRVKEAVEETGINAEVKKVTDIGEIMEYGVMMTPALVINNKVKSTGKIPTMEE' A
#
# COMPACT_ATOMS: atom_id res chain seq x y z
N MET A 1 -7.22 6.75 9.01
CA MET A 1 -6.84 5.39 8.56
C MET A 1 -5.41 5.46 8.05
N GLU A 2 -4.47 4.63 8.52
CA GLU A 2 -3.08 4.70 8.01
C GLU A 2 -2.90 3.67 6.89
N ILE A 3 -2.48 4.12 5.70
CA ILE A 3 -2.21 3.24 4.56
C ILE A 3 -0.73 3.32 4.24
N LYS A 4 -0.02 2.21 4.37
CA LYS A 4 1.38 2.09 3.98
C LYS A 4 1.52 1.26 2.71
N ILE A 5 2.29 1.77 1.77
CA ILE A 5 2.61 1.10 0.52
C ILE A 5 4.05 0.66 0.60
N LEU A 6 4.22 -0.64 0.81
CA LEU A 6 5.50 -1.31 0.92
C LEU A 6 6.00 -1.69 -0.48
N GLY A 7 7.04 -1.03 -0.96
CA GLY A 7 7.62 -1.40 -2.24
C GLY A 7 8.82 -0.57 -2.66
N VAL A 8 9.76 -1.24 -3.31
CA VAL A 8 11.05 -0.71 -3.75
C VAL A 8 10.98 0.28 -4.94
N GLY A 9 9.81 0.88 -5.18
CA GLY A 9 9.66 1.97 -6.16
C GLY A 9 9.40 1.53 -7.62
N CYS A 10 8.96 0.31 -7.87
CA CYS A 10 8.57 -0.10 -9.22
C CYS A 10 7.28 0.62 -9.70
N ALA A 11 7.02 0.62 -11.02
CA ALA A 11 5.86 1.27 -11.63
C ALA A 11 4.51 0.84 -11.01
N LYS A 12 4.42 -0.43 -10.57
CA LYS A 12 3.24 -0.97 -9.88
C LYS A 12 2.98 -0.29 -8.52
N CYS A 13 4.03 0.10 -7.79
CA CYS A 13 3.89 0.80 -6.51
C CYS A 13 3.29 2.20 -6.70
N MET A 14 3.72 2.91 -7.75
CA MET A 14 3.20 4.25 -8.06
C MET A 14 1.74 4.19 -8.50
N ALA A 15 1.38 3.18 -9.31
CA ALA A 15 -0.01 2.95 -9.70
C ALA A 15 -0.92 2.64 -8.49
N LEU A 16 -0.42 1.83 -7.54
CA LEU A 16 -1.13 1.53 -6.29
C LEU A 16 -1.33 2.79 -5.44
N GLU A 17 -0.29 3.62 -5.28
CA GLU A 17 -0.39 4.88 -4.53
C GLU A 17 -1.43 5.82 -5.11
N LYS A 18 -1.41 6.01 -6.43
CA LYS A 18 -2.37 6.86 -7.12
C LYS A 18 -3.80 6.35 -6.88
N ARG A 19 -4.01 5.04 -7.08
CA ARG A 19 -5.33 4.41 -6.91
C ARG A 19 -5.83 4.49 -5.47
N VAL A 20 -4.95 4.33 -4.49
CA VAL A 20 -5.28 4.48 -3.07
C VAL A 20 -5.69 5.93 -2.79
N LYS A 21 -4.94 6.92 -3.27
CA LYS A 21 -5.31 8.34 -3.11
C LYS A 21 -6.68 8.63 -3.72
N GLU A 22 -6.90 8.19 -4.96
CA GLU A 22 -8.19 8.32 -5.65
C GLU A 22 -9.33 7.66 -4.84
N ALA A 23 -9.14 6.45 -4.33
CA ALA A 23 -10.15 5.76 -3.52
C ALA A 23 -10.44 6.46 -2.19
N VAL A 24 -9.40 7.03 -1.55
CA VAL A 24 -9.51 7.78 -0.29
C VAL A 24 -10.28 9.08 -0.50
N GLU A 25 -10.01 9.79 -1.60
CA GLU A 25 -10.74 10.98 -2.00
C GLU A 25 -12.21 10.66 -2.36
N GLU A 26 -12.45 9.59 -3.11
CA GLU A 26 -13.79 9.17 -3.55
C GLU A 26 -14.65 8.68 -2.37
N THR A 27 -14.06 7.96 -1.42
CA THR A 27 -14.77 7.49 -0.22
C THR A 27 -14.90 8.56 0.86
N GLY A 28 -14.21 9.70 0.72
CA GLY A 28 -14.18 10.77 1.72
C GLY A 28 -13.57 10.33 3.07
N ILE A 29 -12.83 9.22 3.08
CA ILE A 29 -12.21 8.68 4.29
C ILE A 29 -10.91 9.43 4.53
N ASN A 30 -10.65 9.89 5.75
CA ASN A 30 -9.37 10.52 6.06
C ASN A 30 -8.29 9.42 6.23
N ALA A 31 -7.57 9.10 5.15
CA ALA A 31 -6.49 8.12 5.16
C ALA A 31 -5.12 8.75 4.85
N GLU A 32 -4.12 8.41 5.65
CA GLU A 32 -2.74 8.87 5.49
C GLU A 32 -1.95 7.85 4.67
N VAL A 33 -1.55 8.22 3.45
CA VAL A 33 -0.82 7.34 2.53
C VAL A 33 0.69 7.56 2.70
N LYS A 34 1.39 6.58 3.27
CA LYS A 34 2.85 6.54 3.40
C LYS A 34 3.45 5.51 2.47
N LYS A 35 4.56 5.84 1.83
CA LYS A 35 5.31 4.89 1.01
C LYS A 35 6.54 4.43 1.77
N VAL A 36 6.62 3.14 2.02
CA VAL A 36 7.75 2.49 2.68
C VAL A 36 8.58 1.80 1.59
N THR A 37 9.75 2.35 1.31
CA THR A 37 10.71 1.79 0.36
C THR A 37 11.82 0.99 1.03
N ASP A 38 11.87 1.03 2.36
CA ASP A 38 12.90 0.38 3.15
C ASP A 38 12.68 -1.14 3.20
N ILE A 39 13.67 -1.89 2.75
CA ILE A 39 13.60 -3.36 2.69
C ILE A 39 13.50 -3.95 4.11
N GLY A 40 14.13 -3.31 5.09
CA GLY A 40 14.07 -3.73 6.50
C GLY A 40 12.65 -3.64 7.04
N GLU A 41 11.98 -2.51 6.85
CA GLU A 41 10.56 -2.38 7.25
C GLU A 41 9.68 -3.40 6.52
N ILE A 42 9.87 -3.60 5.22
CA ILE A 42 9.09 -4.56 4.42
C ILE A 42 9.20 -5.99 4.98
N MET A 43 10.42 -6.41 5.36
CA MET A 43 10.65 -7.70 6.00
C MET A 43 10.03 -7.79 7.40
N GLU A 44 10.02 -6.69 8.16
CA GLU A 44 9.38 -6.62 9.48
C GLU A 44 7.86 -6.85 9.39
N TYR A 45 7.22 -6.38 8.31
CA TYR A 45 5.81 -6.70 8.01
C TYR A 45 5.59 -8.13 7.48
N GLY A 46 6.64 -8.94 7.30
CA GLY A 46 6.54 -10.31 6.78
C GLY A 46 6.16 -10.38 5.30
N VAL A 47 6.36 -9.29 4.56
CA VAL A 47 6.00 -9.23 3.14
C VAL A 47 7.13 -9.83 2.31
N MET A 48 6.90 -11.04 1.78
CA MET A 48 7.84 -11.68 0.84
C MET A 48 7.74 -11.11 -0.58
N MET A 49 6.62 -10.48 -0.94
CA MET A 49 6.33 -10.07 -2.31
C MET A 49 5.82 -8.62 -2.35
N THR A 50 6.66 -7.72 -2.85
CA THR A 50 6.29 -6.32 -3.10
C THR A 50 5.73 -6.14 -4.51
N PRO A 51 4.80 -5.20 -4.76
CA PRO A 51 4.25 -4.22 -3.82
C PRO A 51 3.29 -4.84 -2.81
N ALA A 52 3.27 -4.32 -1.59
CA ALA A 52 2.29 -4.66 -0.58
C ALA A 52 1.55 -3.43 -0.06
N LEU A 53 0.27 -3.63 0.23
CA LEU A 53 -0.63 -2.64 0.79
C LEU A 53 -0.90 -3.01 2.25
N VAL A 54 -0.61 -2.07 3.14
CA VAL A 54 -0.86 -2.20 4.57
C VAL A 54 -1.87 -1.14 4.95
N ILE A 55 -2.93 -1.54 5.66
CA ILE A 55 -3.97 -0.62 6.15
C ILE A 55 -4.11 -0.84 7.65
N ASN A 56 -3.98 0.23 8.44
CA ASN A 56 -3.95 0.19 9.91
C ASN A 56 -2.95 -0.84 10.45
N ASN A 57 -1.69 -0.79 9.99
CA ASN A 57 -0.64 -1.75 10.34
C ASN A 57 -0.94 -3.23 10.02
N LYS A 58 -2.00 -3.53 9.26
CA LYS A 58 -2.28 -4.89 8.77
C LYS A 58 -2.01 -4.98 7.29
N VAL A 59 -1.19 -5.95 6.90
CA VAL A 59 -0.98 -6.31 5.50
C VAL A 59 -2.31 -6.80 4.92
N LYS A 60 -2.82 -6.06 3.93
CA LYS A 60 -4.07 -6.38 3.23
C LYS A 60 -3.82 -7.05 1.90
N SER A 61 -2.73 -6.67 1.22
CA SER A 61 -2.39 -7.24 -0.08
C SER A 61 -0.87 -7.30 -0.24
N THR A 62 -0.37 -8.32 -0.93
CA THR A 62 1.06 -8.51 -1.23
C THR A 62 1.21 -9.04 -2.66
N GLY A 63 2.19 -8.55 -3.40
CA GLY A 63 2.56 -9.03 -4.73
C GLY A 63 1.62 -8.62 -5.88
N LYS A 64 0.47 -7.99 -5.59
CA LYS A 64 -0.49 -7.51 -6.59
C LYS A 64 -1.14 -6.18 -6.19
N ILE A 65 -1.70 -5.48 -7.17
CA ILE A 65 -2.50 -4.28 -6.96
C ILE A 65 -3.93 -4.77 -6.65
N PRO A 66 -4.46 -4.58 -5.43
CA PRO A 66 -5.85 -4.90 -5.13
C PRO A 66 -6.80 -4.04 -5.97
N THR A 67 -7.94 -4.62 -6.35
CA THR A 67 -9.06 -3.90 -6.96
C THR A 67 -9.81 -3.13 -5.88
N MET A 68 -10.67 -2.17 -6.26
CA MET A 68 -11.41 -1.34 -5.29
C MET A 68 -12.39 -2.15 -4.42
N GLU A 69 -12.63 -3.42 -4.76
CA GLU A 69 -13.60 -4.31 -4.12
C GLU A 69 -12.94 -5.38 -3.22
N GLU A 70 -11.60 -5.51 -3.22
CA GLU A 70 -10.84 -6.52 -2.44
C GLU A 70 -9.87 -5.92 -1.41
#